data_AF-A0A1R1XZM4-F1
#
_entry.id   AF-A0A1R1XZM4-F1
#
_cell.length_a   1.000
_cell.length_b   1.000
_cell.length_c   1.000
_cell.angle_alpha   90.00
_cell.angle_beta   90.00
_cell.angle_gamma   90.00
#
_symmetry.space_group_name_H-M   'P 1'
#
loop_
_entity.id
_entity.type
_entity.pdbx_description
1 polymer ?
#
loop_
_entity_poly.entity_id
_entity_poly.type
_entity_poly.pdbx_seq_one_letter_code
_entity_poly.pdbx_strand_id
1 'polypeptide(L)'
;MVILGVFIVVAVLVAIIGFFVSRSKRQIVIASWYYYTVCLLIAIRLFIAIAIWSMSLKVVHNYGDNWRFHTQDRFIHQLQNSNNCCGYIGPNDYSSPKSTFCLPENVTDSTVGCAAVIGKIIGSHYNKYYSVLFLFLMVDLFTLFSGVLLVVTIKANERLMINQNKYIFGSNAKKEGLVLPLSNFLI
;
A
#
# COMPACT_ATOMS: atom_id res chain seq x y z
N MET A 1 -1.19 -12.28 2.63
CA MET A 1 0.26 -11.98 2.56
C MET A 1 0.88 -12.49 1.27
N VAL A 2 0.79 -13.79 0.96
CA VAL A 2 1.36 -14.37 -0.29
C VAL A 2 0.88 -13.65 -1.56
N ILE A 3 -0.43 -13.40 -1.67
CA ILE A 3 -1.02 -12.71 -2.84
C ILE A 3 -0.40 -11.31 -3.04
N LEU A 4 -0.24 -10.53 -1.97
CA LEU A 4 0.38 -9.19 -2.03
C LEU A 4 1.85 -9.26 -2.42
N GLY A 5 2.58 -10.27 -1.93
CA GLY A 5 3.97 -10.51 -2.32
C GLY A 5 4.11 -10.81 -3.81
N VAL A 6 3.22 -11.63 -4.37
CA VAL A 6 3.20 -11.93 -5.82
C VAL A 6 2.97 -10.66 -6.64
N PHE A 7 2.03 -9.79 -6.25
CA PHE A 7 1.81 -8.51 -6.94
C PHE A 7 3.03 -7.59 -6.91
N ILE A 8 3.78 -7.57 -5.81
CA ILE A 8 5.03 -6.78 -5.70
C ILE A 8 6.09 -7.32 -6.67
N VAL A 9 6.29 -8.63 -6.72
CA VAL A 9 7.27 -9.24 -7.63
C VAL A 9 6.92 -8.95 -9.09
N VAL A 10 5.64 -9.06 -9.46
CA VAL A 10 5.17 -8.72 -10.80
C VAL A 10 5.40 -7.24 -11.11
N ALA A 11 5.11 -6.33 -10.17
CA ALA A 11 5.34 -4.90 -10.36
C ALA A 11 6.82 -4.57 -10.58
N VAL A 12 7.73 -5.21 -9.83
CA VAL A 12 9.18 -5.06 -10.00
C VAL A 12 9.63 -5.58 -11.37
N LEU A 13 9.14 -6.74 -11.82
CA LEU A 13 9.46 -7.27 -13.14
C LEU A 13 9.01 -6.33 -14.26
N VAL A 14 7.80 -5.77 -14.17
CA VAL A 14 7.29 -4.80 -15.15
C VAL A 14 8.13 -3.52 -15.14
N ALA A 15 8.55 -3.03 -13.97
CA ALA A 15 9.43 -1.87 -13.86
C ALA A 15 10.80 -2.13 -14.51
N ILE A 16 11.40 -3.31 -14.27
CA ILE A 16 12.67 -3.71 -14.88
C ILE A 16 12.53 -3.80 -16.42
N ILE A 17 11.48 -4.46 -16.92
CA ILE A 17 11.22 -4.56 -18.36
C ILE A 17 11.01 -3.17 -18.97
N GLY A 18 10.26 -2.29 -18.29
CA GLY A 18 10.04 -0.91 -18.71
C GLY A 18 11.33 -0.09 -18.79
N PHE A 19 12.30 -0.37 -17.90
CA PHE A 19 13.61 0.27 -17.93
C PHE A 19 14.46 -0.19 -19.13
N PHE A 20 14.46 -1.49 -19.46
CA PHE A 20 15.27 -2.03 -20.56
C PHE A 20 14.68 -1.76 -21.96
N VAL A 21 13.37 -1.55 -22.09
CA VAL A 21 12.73 -1.27 -23.38
C VAL A 21 12.95 0.20 -23.77
N SER A 22 14.08 0.46 -24.42
CA SER A 22 14.45 1.76 -25.01
C SER A 22 13.95 1.88 -26.46
N ARG A 23 12.96 2.76 -26.72
CA ARG A 23 12.85 3.62 -27.95
C ARG A 23 11.54 4.44 -28.05
N SER A 24 11.74 5.76 -27.86
CA SER A 24 11.18 6.95 -28.53
C SER A 24 9.67 7.26 -28.56
N LYS A 25 8.74 6.30 -28.66
CA LYS A 25 7.28 6.62 -28.62
C LYS A 25 6.44 5.62 -27.82
N ARG A 26 6.83 4.34 -27.85
CA ARG A 26 6.19 3.31 -27.01
C ARG A 26 6.46 3.52 -25.52
N GLN A 27 7.60 4.14 -25.16
CA GLN A 27 7.95 4.43 -23.77
C GLN A 27 6.95 5.36 -23.06
N ILE A 28 6.39 6.37 -23.75
CA ILE A 28 5.44 7.28 -23.10
C ILE A 28 4.12 6.55 -22.78
N VAL A 29 3.65 5.69 -23.69
CA VAL A 29 2.45 4.88 -23.49
C VAL A 29 2.68 3.83 -22.39
N ILE A 30 3.81 3.13 -22.41
CA ILE A 30 4.18 2.12 -21.41
C ILE A 30 4.39 2.77 -20.02
N ALA A 31 5.05 3.93 -19.96
CA ALA A 31 5.24 4.69 -18.72
C ALA A 31 3.91 5.21 -18.17
N SER A 32 2.99 5.64 -19.04
CA SER A 32 1.65 6.07 -18.63
C SER A 32 0.85 4.90 -18.07
N TRP A 33 0.88 3.73 -18.74
CA TRP A 33 0.26 2.51 -18.25
C TRP A 33 0.82 2.08 -16.89
N TYR A 34 2.15 2.06 -16.76
CA TYR A 34 2.83 1.78 -15.49
C TYR A 34 2.36 2.74 -14.39
N TYR A 35 2.30 4.03 -14.67
CA TYR A 35 1.80 5.03 -13.71
C TYR A 35 0.35 4.75 -13.27
N TYR A 36 -0.56 4.45 -14.20
CA TYR A 36 -1.93 4.07 -13.86
C TYR A 36 -2.00 2.80 -13.01
N THR A 37 -1.17 1.78 -13.31
CA THR A 37 -1.13 0.55 -12.51
C THR A 37 -0.62 0.81 -11.09
N VAL A 38 0.39 1.66 -10.92
CA VAL A 38 0.91 2.04 -9.59
C VAL A 38 -0.16 2.81 -8.80
N CYS A 39 -0.84 3.79 -9.41
CA CYS A 39 -1.92 4.53 -8.77
C CYS A 39 -3.08 3.61 -8.34
N LEU A 40 -3.47 2.66 -9.20
CA LEU A 40 -4.51 1.68 -8.89
C LEU A 40 -4.09 0.75 -7.74
N LEU A 41 -2.84 0.31 -7.71
CA LEU A 41 -2.30 -0.48 -6.59
C LEU A 41 -2.32 0.30 -5.27
N ILE A 42 -1.94 1.58 -5.28
CA ILE A 42 -2.02 2.45 -4.09
C ILE A 42 -3.46 2.58 -3.61
N ALA A 43 -4.42 2.82 -4.53
CA ALA A 43 -5.83 2.94 -4.19
C ALA A 43 -6.39 1.65 -3.56
N ILE A 44 -6.05 0.49 -4.12
CA ILE A 44 -6.44 -0.82 -3.55
C ILE A 44 -5.83 -1.01 -2.17
N ARG A 45 -4.53 -0.68 -1.99
CA ARG A 45 -3.86 -0.81 -0.69
C ARG A 45 -4.47 0.11 0.36
N LEU A 46 -4.79 1.35 0.01
CA LEU A 46 -5.50 2.29 0.88
C LEU A 46 -6.88 1.75 1.27
N PHE A 47 -7.63 1.23 0.29
CA PHE A 47 -8.94 0.63 0.56
C PHE A 47 -8.85 -0.55 1.55
N ILE A 48 -7.89 -1.46 1.33
CA ILE A 48 -7.64 -2.59 2.25
C ILE A 48 -7.23 -2.08 3.63
N ALA A 49 -6.34 -1.08 3.71
CA ALA A 49 -5.91 -0.52 4.98
C ALA A 49 -7.09 0.09 5.77
N ILE A 50 -7.97 0.84 5.10
CA ILE A 50 -9.19 1.41 5.68
C ILE A 50 -10.16 0.30 6.10
N ALA A 51 -10.33 -0.73 5.28
CA ALA A 51 -11.20 -1.87 5.61
C ALA A 51 -10.71 -2.59 6.88
N ILE A 52 -9.41 -2.90 6.96
CA ILE A 52 -8.81 -3.54 8.15
C ILE A 52 -8.91 -2.60 9.36
N TRP A 53 -8.67 -1.29 9.18
CA TRP A 53 -8.86 -0.30 10.23
C TRP A 53 -10.28 -0.24 10.78
N SER A 54 -11.28 -0.21 9.91
CA SER A 54 -12.68 -0.23 10.35
C SER A 54 -13.05 -1.54 11.06
N MET A 55 -12.49 -2.69 10.63
CA MET A 55 -12.63 -3.95 11.36
C MET A 55 -11.96 -3.89 12.75
N SER A 56 -10.78 -3.28 12.86
CA SER A 56 -10.06 -3.16 14.14
C SER A 56 -10.85 -2.40 15.19
N LEU A 57 -11.60 -1.37 14.79
CA LEU A 57 -12.49 -0.59 15.67
C LEU A 57 -13.65 -1.43 16.22
N LYS A 58 -14.10 -2.44 15.47
CA LYS A 58 -15.24 -3.29 15.82
C LYS A 58 -14.84 -4.68 16.31
N VAL A 59 -13.54 -4.92 16.56
CA VAL A 59 -13.03 -6.22 17.02
C VAL A 59 -13.79 -6.72 18.24
N VAL A 60 -13.97 -5.88 19.25
CA VAL A 60 -14.62 -6.29 20.51
C VAL A 60 -16.10 -6.61 20.31
N HIS A 61 -16.78 -5.96 19.36
CA HIS A 61 -18.17 -6.31 19.07
C HIS A 61 -18.26 -7.61 18.26
N ASN A 62 -17.57 -7.66 17.12
CA ASN A 62 -17.64 -8.81 16.20
C ASN A 62 -17.13 -10.10 16.85
N TYR A 63 -16.10 -10.00 17.70
CA TYR A 63 -15.58 -11.16 18.39
C TYR A 63 -16.53 -11.65 19.49
N GLY A 64 -17.38 -10.78 20.04
CA GLY A 64 -18.39 -11.16 21.02
C GLY A 64 -19.48 -12.05 20.43
N ASP A 65 -19.94 -11.74 19.23
CA ASP A 65 -20.90 -12.59 18.52
C ASP A 65 -20.28 -13.96 18.22
N ASN A 66 -19.04 -13.97 17.71
CA ASN A 66 -18.33 -15.20 17.41
C ASN A 66 -17.99 -16.03 18.67
N TRP A 67 -17.73 -15.36 19.79
CA TRP A 67 -17.51 -15.98 21.10
C TRP A 67 -18.73 -16.78 21.53
N ARG A 68 -19.92 -16.20 21.39
CA ARG A 68 -21.18 -16.80 21.84
C ARG A 68 -21.66 -17.94 20.96
N PHE A 69 -21.49 -17.84 19.64
CA PHE A 69 -22.13 -18.76 18.68
C PHE A 69 -21.19 -19.77 18.03
N HIS A 70 -19.89 -19.46 17.89
CA HIS A 70 -18.99 -20.23 17.03
C HIS A 70 -17.71 -20.71 17.71
N THR A 71 -17.38 -20.17 18.87
CA THR A 71 -16.12 -20.48 19.53
C THR A 71 -16.25 -21.79 20.32
N GLN A 72 -15.31 -22.71 20.10
CA GLN A 72 -15.30 -23.98 20.81
C GLN A 72 -14.96 -23.79 22.30
N ASP A 73 -15.68 -24.50 23.18
CA ASP A 73 -15.46 -24.45 24.63
C ASP A 73 -14.00 -24.70 25.05
N ARG A 74 -13.28 -25.56 24.32
CA ARG A 74 -11.86 -25.85 24.60
C ARG A 74 -10.99 -24.61 24.45
N PHE A 75 -11.25 -23.79 23.43
CA PHE A 75 -10.53 -22.55 23.20
C PHE A 75 -10.87 -21.50 24.26
N ILE A 76 -12.16 -21.38 24.60
CA ILE A 76 -12.63 -20.47 25.67
C ILE A 76 -11.96 -20.84 27.00
N HIS A 77 -11.97 -22.12 27.37
CA HIS A 77 -11.33 -22.65 28.57
C HIS A 77 -9.83 -22.29 28.63
N GLN A 78 -9.10 -22.57 27.55
CA GLN A 78 -7.66 -22.29 27.48
C GLN A 78 -7.40 -20.79 27.61
N LEU A 79 -8.21 -19.95 26.96
CA LEU A 79 -8.03 -18.51 26.99
C LEU A 79 -8.33 -17.92 28.38
N GLN A 80 -9.39 -18.38 29.04
CA GLN A 80 -9.79 -17.94 30.38
C GLN A 80 -8.74 -18.30 31.43
N ASN A 81 -8.27 -19.55 31.42
CA ASN A 81 -7.24 -20.01 32.35
C ASN A 81 -5.86 -19.39 32.07
N SER A 82 -5.50 -19.15 30.81
CA SER A 82 -4.20 -18.56 30.47
C SER A 82 -4.11 -17.07 30.77
N ASN A 83 -5.25 -16.37 30.79
CA ASN A 83 -5.27 -14.90 30.92
C ASN A 83 -5.99 -14.41 32.17
N ASN A 84 -6.38 -15.30 33.08
CA ASN A 84 -7.06 -14.97 34.34
C ASN A 84 -8.27 -14.03 34.12
N CYS A 85 -9.10 -14.37 33.14
CA CYS A 85 -10.31 -13.63 32.80
C CYS A 85 -11.51 -14.58 32.74
N CYS A 86 -12.72 -14.06 32.93
CA CYS A 86 -13.90 -14.90 32.94
C CYS A 86 -15.05 -14.30 32.11
N GLY A 87 -15.67 -15.15 31.29
CA GLY A 87 -16.67 -14.76 30.30
C GLY A 87 -16.17 -13.72 29.30
N TYR A 88 -17.07 -13.18 28.48
CA TYR A 88 -16.71 -12.22 27.44
C TYR A 88 -16.69 -10.77 27.96
N ILE A 89 -17.86 -10.18 28.23
CA ILE A 89 -17.97 -8.83 28.81
C ILE A 89 -17.77 -8.87 30.33
N GLY A 90 -18.27 -9.93 30.98
CA GLY A 90 -18.15 -10.15 32.42
C GLY A 90 -18.19 -11.64 32.77
N PRO A 91 -17.99 -11.99 34.05
CA PRO A 91 -17.77 -13.37 34.49
C PRO A 91 -18.94 -14.32 34.18
N ASN A 92 -20.16 -13.80 34.10
CA ASN A 92 -21.36 -14.58 33.82
C ASN A 92 -21.74 -14.62 32.32
N ASP A 93 -21.01 -13.91 31.45
CA ASP A 93 -21.31 -13.80 30.02
C ASP A 93 -20.58 -14.89 29.23
N TYR A 94 -21.23 -16.07 29.08
CA TYR A 94 -20.72 -17.22 28.32
C TYR A 94 -19.31 -17.66 28.77
N SER A 95 -19.17 -17.95 30.07
CA SER A 95 -17.97 -18.56 30.63
C SER A 95 -17.92 -20.06 30.35
N SER A 96 -16.71 -20.62 30.21
CA SER A 96 -16.60 -22.08 30.05
C SER A 96 -16.81 -22.74 31.41
N PRO A 97 -17.70 -23.74 31.52
CA PRO A 97 -17.92 -24.46 32.78
C PRO A 97 -16.71 -25.30 33.19
N LYS A 98 -15.74 -25.50 32.29
CA LYS A 98 -14.50 -26.24 32.55
C LYS A 98 -13.38 -25.34 33.07
N SER A 99 -13.55 -24.02 33.02
CA SER A 99 -12.53 -23.06 33.43
C SER A 99 -12.41 -23.04 34.96
N THR A 100 -11.26 -23.48 35.45
CA THR A 100 -10.93 -23.47 36.89
C THR A 100 -10.87 -22.04 37.46
N PHE A 101 -10.53 -21.06 36.62
CA PHE A 101 -10.52 -19.65 37.04
C PHE A 101 -11.93 -19.06 37.18
N CYS A 102 -12.90 -19.57 36.41
CA CYS A 102 -14.30 -19.11 36.43
C CYS A 102 -15.18 -19.79 37.49
N LEU A 103 -14.60 -20.58 38.39
CA LEU A 103 -15.35 -21.20 39.48
C LEU A 103 -15.90 -20.11 40.42
N PRO A 104 -17.11 -20.28 41.00
CA PRO A 104 -17.74 -19.27 41.86
C PRO A 104 -16.87 -18.84 43.03
N GLU A 105 -16.04 -19.74 43.54
CA GLU A 105 -15.10 -19.51 44.65
C GLU A 105 -13.94 -18.58 44.27
N ASN A 106 -13.60 -18.51 42.98
CA ASN A 106 -12.46 -17.77 42.45
C ASN A 106 -12.87 -16.47 41.75
N VAL A 107 -14.16 -16.29 41.47
CA VAL A 107 -14.71 -15.06 40.88
C VAL A 107 -14.95 -14.04 41.99
N THR A 108 -14.22 -12.94 41.95
CA THR A 108 -14.40 -11.80 42.84
C THR A 108 -15.10 -10.65 42.10
N ASP A 109 -15.54 -9.62 42.81
CA ASP A 109 -16.07 -8.40 42.18
C ASP A 109 -15.06 -7.69 41.26
N SER A 110 -13.78 -8.02 41.38
CA SER A 110 -12.70 -7.52 40.52
C SER A 110 -12.43 -8.37 39.27
N THR A 111 -13.13 -9.49 39.07
CA THR A 111 -12.93 -10.35 37.91
C THR A 111 -13.42 -9.67 36.64
N VAL A 112 -12.50 -9.39 35.71
CA VAL A 112 -12.79 -8.73 34.44
C VAL A 112 -13.13 -9.74 33.33
N GLY A 113 -13.97 -9.29 32.39
CA GLY A 113 -14.26 -10.03 31.16
C GLY A 113 -13.05 -10.19 30.25
N CYS A 114 -13.01 -11.27 29.47
CA CYS A 114 -11.93 -11.52 28.52
C CYS A 114 -11.91 -10.55 27.33
N ALA A 115 -12.96 -9.74 27.11
CA ALA A 115 -13.04 -8.80 25.99
C ALA A 115 -11.84 -7.83 25.92
N ALA A 116 -11.41 -7.28 27.06
CA ALA A 116 -10.28 -6.36 27.11
C ALA A 116 -8.94 -7.05 26.78
N VAL A 117 -8.74 -8.27 27.29
CA VAL A 117 -7.56 -9.08 27.03
C VAL A 117 -7.49 -9.47 25.55
N ILE A 118 -8.61 -9.96 25.01
CA ILE A 118 -8.77 -10.32 23.60
C ILE A 118 -8.47 -9.08 22.73
N GLY A 119 -9.05 -7.93 23.07
CA GLY A 119 -8.77 -6.68 22.38
C GLY A 119 -7.28 -6.31 22.37
N LYS A 120 -6.57 -6.53 23.49
CA LYS A 120 -5.12 -6.29 23.59
C LYS A 120 -4.30 -7.26 22.74
N ILE A 121 -4.61 -8.55 22.78
CA ILE A 121 -3.92 -9.60 21.99
C ILE A 121 -4.11 -9.33 20.50
N ILE A 122 -5.36 -9.13 20.09
CA ILE A 122 -5.74 -8.89 18.71
C ILE A 122 -5.15 -7.55 18.23
N GLY A 123 -5.23 -6.50 19.04
CA GLY A 123 -4.63 -5.20 18.76
C GLY A 123 -3.11 -5.27 18.54
N SER A 124 -2.40 -6.06 19.35
CA SER A 124 -0.96 -6.30 19.17
C SER A 124 -0.64 -6.98 17.83
N HIS A 125 -1.46 -7.95 17.41
CA HIS A 125 -1.31 -8.58 16.10
C HIS A 125 -1.61 -7.61 14.96
N TYR A 126 -2.69 -6.83 15.03
CA TYR A 126 -3.01 -5.85 14.00
C TYR A 126 -1.93 -4.77 13.85
N ASN A 127 -1.32 -4.31 14.95
CA ASN A 127 -0.24 -3.31 14.91
C ASN A 127 0.93 -3.77 14.03
N LYS A 128 1.32 -5.05 14.09
CA LYS A 128 2.38 -5.58 13.23
C LYS A 128 2.00 -5.50 11.75
N TYR A 129 0.76 -5.84 11.41
CA TYR A 129 0.26 -5.75 10.03
C TYR A 129 0.18 -4.29 9.55
N TYR A 130 -0.25 -3.36 10.40
CA TYR A 130 -0.29 -1.93 10.06
C TYR A 130 1.08 -1.38 9.76
N SER A 131 2.09 -1.67 10.58
CA SER A 131 3.45 -1.19 10.34
C SER A 131 3.99 -1.67 8.99
N VAL A 132 3.75 -2.93 8.64
CA VAL A 132 4.16 -3.50 7.34
C VAL A 132 3.41 -2.86 6.17
N LEU A 133 2.09 -2.72 6.28
CA LEU A 133 1.28 -2.06 5.23
C LEU A 133 1.68 -0.59 5.03
N PHE A 134 1.95 0.12 6.11
CA PHE A 134 2.39 1.52 6.07
C PHE A 134 3.76 1.65 5.40
N LEU A 135 4.70 0.75 5.72
CA LEU A 135 6.00 0.72 5.05
C LEU A 135 5.85 0.51 3.53
N PHE A 136 5.01 -0.43 3.12
CA PHE A 136 4.74 -0.66 1.69
C PHE A 136 4.10 0.55 1.02
N LEU A 137 3.19 1.24 1.70
CA LEU A 137 2.57 2.45 1.20
C LEU A 137 3.61 3.57 1.00
N MET A 138 4.54 3.73 1.93
CA MET A 138 5.65 4.68 1.79
C MET A 138 6.51 4.35 0.57
N VAL A 139 6.86 3.07 0.37
CA VAL A 139 7.61 2.63 -0.83
C VAL A 139 6.85 2.96 -2.12
N ASP A 140 5.54 2.77 -2.15
CA ASP A 140 4.74 3.13 -3.33
C ASP A 140 4.73 4.64 -3.58
N LEU A 141 4.62 5.46 -2.53
CA LEU A 141 4.66 6.93 -2.65
C LEU A 141 6.02 7.41 -3.18
N PHE A 142 7.12 6.85 -2.68
CA PHE A 142 8.47 7.11 -3.22
C PHE A 142 8.57 6.70 -4.68
N THR A 143 8.03 5.54 -5.04
CA THR A 143 8.02 5.03 -6.42
C THR A 143 7.23 5.97 -7.32
N LEU A 144 6.04 6.41 -6.89
CA LEU A 144 5.21 7.36 -7.63
C LEU A 144 5.96 8.68 -7.83
N PHE A 145 6.56 9.23 -6.77
CA PHE A 145 7.33 10.47 -6.84
C PHE A 145 8.51 10.36 -7.82
N SER A 146 9.28 9.26 -7.75
CA SER A 146 10.37 8.99 -8.67
C SER A 146 9.89 8.86 -10.13
N GLY A 147 8.74 8.23 -10.36
CA GLY A 147 8.11 8.11 -11.67
C GLY A 147 7.68 9.46 -12.24
N VAL A 148 7.10 10.34 -11.42
CA VAL A 148 6.75 11.71 -11.83
C VAL A 148 8.00 12.50 -12.21
N LEU A 149 9.05 12.44 -11.38
CA LEU A 149 10.32 13.11 -11.68
C LEU A 149 10.94 12.60 -13.00
N LEU A 150 10.88 11.30 -13.26
CA LEU A 150 11.36 10.72 -14.51
C LEU A 150 10.57 11.25 -15.73
N VAL A 151 9.24 11.30 -15.65
CA VAL A 151 8.42 11.84 -16.74
C VAL A 151 8.69 13.32 -16.98
N VAL A 152 8.85 14.11 -15.91
CA VAL A 152 9.15 15.54 -16.02
C VAL A 152 10.53 15.77 -16.65
N THR A 153 11.55 15.01 -16.23
CA THR A 153 12.91 15.12 -16.76
C THR A 153 12.99 14.71 -18.23
N ILE A 154 12.31 13.64 -18.64
CA ILE A 154 12.21 13.23 -20.05
C ILE A 154 11.57 14.35 -20.89
N LYS A 155 10.42 14.89 -20.45
CA LYS A 155 9.74 15.97 -21.17
C LYS A 155 10.58 17.25 -21.25
N ALA A 156 11.31 17.58 -20.18
CA ALA A 156 12.23 18.71 -20.18
C ALA A 156 13.36 18.51 -21.20
N ASN A 157 13.95 17.32 -21.23
CA ASN A 157 15.02 16.97 -22.16
C ASN A 157 14.55 16.98 -23.63
N GLU A 158 13.36 16.44 -23.91
CA GLU A 158 12.75 16.52 -25.25
C GLU A 158 12.55 17.96 -25.71
N ARG A 159 12.07 18.85 -24.83
CA ARG A 159 11.91 20.28 -25.15
C ARG A 159 13.25 20.95 -25.45
N LEU A 160 14.30 20.63 -24.70
CA LEU A 160 15.65 21.14 -24.94
C LEU A 160 16.18 20.69 -26.30
N MET A 161 16.02 19.41 -26.63
CA MET A 161 16.42 18.85 -27.92
C MET A 161 15.68 19.51 -29.09
N ILE A 162 14.36 19.73 -28.97
CA ILE A 162 13.57 20.44 -29.99
C ILE A 162 14.05 21.88 -30.18
N ASN A 163 14.33 22.60 -29.08
CA ASN A 163 14.81 23.97 -29.13
C ASN A 163 16.19 24.05 -29.78
N GLN A 164 17.14 23.17 -29.39
CA GLN A 164 18.46 23.10 -30.03
C GLN A 164 18.36 22.81 -31.52
N ASN A 165 17.50 21.88 -31.94
CA ASN A 165 17.29 21.60 -33.35
C ASN A 165 16.78 22.85 -34.10
N LYS A 166 15.82 23.60 -33.52
CA LYS A 166 15.36 24.86 -34.13
C LYS A 166 16.48 25.89 -34.28
N TYR A 167 17.37 26.02 -33.30
CA TYR A 167 18.52 26.92 -33.41
C TYR A 167 19.49 26.49 -34.51
N ILE A 168 19.79 25.19 -34.64
CA ILE A 168 20.71 24.67 -35.66
C ILE A 168 20.12 24.84 -37.06
N PHE A 169 18.89 24.38 -37.28
CA PHE A 169 18.24 24.47 -38.60
C PHE A 169 17.89 25.92 -38.98
N GLY A 170 17.45 26.74 -38.02
CA GLY A 170 17.21 28.18 -38.26
C GLY A 170 18.50 28.96 -38.54
N SER A 171 19.61 28.61 -37.89
CA SER A 171 20.93 29.17 -38.19
C SER A 171 21.44 28.77 -39.58
N ASN A 172 21.19 27.54 -40.02
CA ASN A 172 21.63 27.08 -41.34
C ASN A 172 20.79 27.70 -42.47
N ALA A 173 19.47 27.84 -42.29
CA ALA A 173 18.61 28.55 -43.24
C ALA A 173 19.00 30.05 -43.38
N LYS A 174 19.45 30.68 -42.29
CA LYS A 174 19.95 32.06 -42.33
C LYS A 174 21.31 32.20 -43.01
N LYS A 175 22.16 31.16 -42.96
CA LYS A 175 23.43 31.12 -43.70
C LYS A 175 23.20 30.91 -45.20
N GLU A 176 22.28 30.03 -45.60
CA GLU A 176 21.97 29.79 -47.02
C GLU A 176 21.31 31.00 -47.69
N GLY A 177 20.52 31.80 -46.97
CA GLY A 177 19.99 33.08 -47.47
C GLY A 177 21.05 34.19 -47.64
N LEU A 178 22.25 34.04 -47.07
CA LEU A 178 23.37 34.98 -47.21
C LEU A 178 24.40 34.54 -48.27
N VAL A 179 24.20 33.37 -48.90
CA VAL A 179 25.00 32.90 -50.05
C VAL A 179 24.11 32.89 -51.31
N LEU A 180 23.34 33.95 -51.53
CA LEU A 180 22.88 34.28 -52.89
C LEU A 180 24.01 35.09 -53.55
N PRO A 181 24.51 34.67 -54.72
CA PRO A 181 25.78 35.13 -55.24
C PRO A 181 25.70 36.59 -55.69
N LEU A 182 26.68 37.35 -55.21
CA LEU A 182 27.12 38.68 -55.67
C LEU A 182 27.58 38.70 -57.14
N SER A 183 27.16 37.74 -57.97
CA SER A 183 27.59 37.59 -59.37
C SER A 183 26.78 38.42 -60.37
N ASN A 184 25.78 39.18 -59.94
CA ASN A 184 24.94 40.02 -60.81
C ASN A 184 25.22 41.54 -60.72
N PHE A 185 26.33 41.96 -60.10
CA PHE A 185 26.66 43.39 -59.93
C PHE A 185 27.92 43.85 -60.70
N LEU A 186 28.35 43.09 -61.71
CA LEU A 186 29.45 43.45 -62.60
C LEU A 186 29.06 43.17 -64.05
N ILE A 187 28.28 44.07 -64.65
CA ILE A 187 28.28 44.48 -66.07
C ILE A 187 27.87 45.95 -66.09
#